data_AF-A0A0R3TEW1-F1
#
_entry.id   AF-A0A0R3TEW1-F1
#
_cell.length_a   1.000
_cell.length_b   1.000
_cell.length_c   1.000
_cell.angle_alpha   90.00
_cell.angle_beta   90.00
_cell.angle_gamma   90.00
#
_symmetry.space_group_name_H-M   'P 1'
#
loop_
_entity.id
_entity.type
_entity.pdbx_description
1 polymer ?
#
loop_
_entity_poly.entity_id
_entity_poly.type
_entity_poly.pdbx_seq_one_letter_code
_entity_poly.pdbx_strand_id
1 'polypeptide(L)'
;MATLMYSRFLYQCKIAPVLCRGPYRPSKDVEPRIQSLAAKYLPNFVTLEEPYQFPDRQSKIKFLKACMKEFDHTIPSNILHEMEDLNSVKDYFYQETEPEDKLAAMVEENARKLSLPSNLVIQVEPIRFDPNDKSLFTKTAFPGRSTIMSGIEESKKYPSYKASKDRRLRINAEDNV
;
A
#
# COMPACT_ATOMS: atom_id res chain seq x y z
N MET A 1 -9.93 -29.28 8.14
CA MET A 1 -10.15 -28.20 9.12
C MET A 1 -9.03 -27.19 9.02
N ALA A 2 -9.10 -26.25 8.07
CA ALA A 2 -8.02 -25.29 7.81
C ALA A 2 -8.57 -23.95 7.27
N THR A 3 -9.73 -23.51 7.79
CA THR A 3 -10.45 -22.34 7.25
C THR A 3 -10.52 -21.18 8.25
N LEU A 4 -9.76 -21.21 9.34
CA LEU A 4 -9.81 -20.19 10.38
C LEU A 4 -8.40 -19.76 10.83
N MET A 5 -7.61 -19.15 9.94
CA MET A 5 -6.39 -18.47 10.38
C MET A 5 -5.90 -17.32 9.47
N TYR A 6 -6.77 -16.76 8.64
CA TYR A 6 -6.43 -15.62 7.77
C TYR A 6 -7.18 -14.32 8.11
N SER A 7 -7.72 -14.19 9.32
CA SER A 7 -8.53 -13.02 9.71
C SER A 7 -7.81 -12.01 10.62
N ARG A 8 -6.48 -11.97 10.64
CA ARG A 8 -5.77 -11.18 11.67
C ARG A 8 -4.46 -10.52 11.26
N PHE A 9 -4.32 -10.05 10.03
CA PHE A 9 -3.28 -9.08 9.70
C PHE A 9 -3.82 -8.04 8.71
N LEU A 10 -4.72 -7.20 9.22
CA LEU A 10 -4.82 -5.85 8.69
C LEU A 10 -3.46 -5.20 8.95
N TYR A 11 -2.69 -4.99 7.89
CA TYR A 11 -1.46 -4.21 7.90
C TYR A 11 -1.80 -2.78 8.32
N GLN A 12 -1.89 -2.54 9.62
CA GLN A 12 -1.81 -1.20 10.18
C GLN A 12 -0.33 -0.79 10.15
N CYS A 13 0.07 -0.18 9.04
CA CYS A 13 1.28 0.64 8.99
C CYS A 13 1.12 1.77 10.02
N LYS A 14 1.63 1.56 11.25
CA LYS A 14 1.67 2.56 12.33
C LYS A 14 3.00 3.31 12.33
N ILE A 15 3.49 3.71 11.16
CA ILE A 15 4.59 4.65 11.01
C ILE A 15 4.10 5.74 10.04
N ALA A 16 4.07 6.99 10.52
CA ALA A 16 3.70 8.17 9.73
C ALA A 16 4.65 8.34 8.52
N PRO A 17 4.20 8.98 7.43
CA PRO A 17 4.03 8.28 6.16
C PRO A 17 5.15 8.60 5.18
N VAL A 18 5.88 7.58 4.73
CA VAL A 18 6.42 7.61 3.37
C VAL A 18 5.32 7.05 2.48
N LEU A 19 4.27 7.87 2.28
CA LEU A 19 3.32 7.81 1.16
C LEU A 19 2.88 6.41 0.67
N CYS A 20 2.63 5.44 1.55
CA CYS A 20 1.93 4.22 1.13
C CYS A 20 0.49 4.64 0.83
N ARG A 21 0.16 4.79 -0.45
CA ARG A 21 -1.21 5.09 -0.86
C ARG A 21 -2.01 3.82 -0.65
N GLY A 22 -2.91 3.86 0.33
CA GLY A 22 -3.90 2.80 0.49
C GLY A 22 -4.74 2.68 -0.79
N PRO A 23 -5.20 1.47 -1.14
CA PRO A 23 -6.10 1.29 -2.27
C PRO A 23 -7.35 2.15 -2.04
N TYR A 24 -7.73 2.93 -3.06
CA TYR A 24 -8.90 3.79 -2.99
C TYR A 24 -9.98 3.28 -3.94
N ARG A 25 -11.17 3.10 -3.39
CA ARG A 25 -12.38 2.76 -4.15
C ARG A 25 -13.37 3.92 -4.04
N PRO A 26 -13.79 4.53 -5.15
CA PRO A 26 -14.71 5.64 -5.14
C PRO A 26 -16.05 5.18 -4.58
N SER A 27 -16.63 6.00 -3.70
CA SER A 27 -18.01 5.80 -3.29
C SER A 27 -18.95 6.13 -4.46
N LYS A 28 -20.14 5.51 -4.51
CA LYS A 28 -21.14 5.88 -5.53
C LYS A 28 -21.62 7.33 -5.38
N ASP A 29 -21.47 7.90 -4.18
CA ASP A 29 -21.97 9.21 -3.78
C ASP A 29 -20.88 10.30 -3.83
N VAL A 30 -19.84 10.17 -4.67
CA VAL A 30 -18.75 11.16 -4.77
C VAL A 30 -19.28 12.55 -5.16
N GLU A 31 -20.09 12.63 -6.22
CA GLU A 31 -20.70 13.89 -6.68
C GLU A 31 -21.51 14.65 -5.63
N PRO A 32 -22.55 14.06 -4.99
CA PRO A 32 -23.38 14.78 -4.03
C PRO A 32 -22.60 15.19 -2.78
N ARG A 33 -21.57 14.43 -2.38
CA ARG A 33 -20.69 14.79 -1.27
C ARG A 33 -19.79 15.97 -1.60
N ILE A 34 -19.18 15.96 -2.78
CA ILE A 34 -18.38 17.08 -3.27
C ILE A 34 -19.24 18.34 -3.39
N GLN A 35 -20.47 18.25 -3.90
CA GLN A 35 -21.43 19.35 -3.92
C GLN A 35 -21.70 19.92 -2.52
N SER A 36 -21.96 19.02 -1.56
CA SER A 36 -22.23 19.39 -0.17
C SER A 36 -21.04 20.08 0.49
N LEU A 37 -19.81 19.67 0.15
CA LEU A 37 -18.59 20.35 0.61
C LEU A 37 -18.38 21.70 -0.10
N ALA A 38 -18.60 21.76 -1.41
CA ALA A 38 -18.45 22.98 -2.20
C ALA A 38 -19.36 24.09 -1.65
N ALA A 39 -20.64 23.79 -1.39
CA ALA A 39 -21.59 24.73 -0.80
C ALA A 39 -21.18 25.23 0.60
N LYS A 40 -20.42 24.45 1.37
CA LYS A 40 -19.96 24.83 2.73
C LYS A 40 -18.72 25.71 2.71
N TYR A 41 -17.79 25.46 1.78
CA TYR A 41 -16.45 26.05 1.82
C TYR A 41 -16.19 27.11 0.76
N LEU A 42 -16.99 27.16 -0.31
CA LEU A 42 -16.80 28.07 -1.43
C LEU A 42 -17.90 29.15 -1.44
N PRO A 43 -17.53 30.44 -1.30
CA PRO A 43 -18.47 31.52 -1.54
C PRO A 43 -18.76 31.57 -3.05
N ASN A 44 -20.04 31.67 -3.43
CA ASN A 44 -20.55 31.75 -4.81
C ASN A 44 -20.68 30.42 -5.58
N PHE A 45 -20.64 29.26 -4.91
CA PHE A 45 -20.95 28.00 -5.57
C PHE A 45 -22.47 27.86 -5.78
N VAL A 46 -22.91 27.68 -7.04
CA VAL A 46 -24.32 27.50 -7.40
C VAL A 46 -24.58 26.05 -7.84
N THR A 47 -23.85 25.53 -8.84
CA THR A 47 -24.03 24.17 -9.39
C THR A 47 -22.70 23.62 -9.93
N LEU A 48 -22.53 22.28 -9.99
CA LEU A 48 -21.36 21.59 -10.58
C LEU A 48 -21.31 21.60 -12.12
N GLU A 49 -22.34 22.10 -12.81
CA GLU A 49 -22.45 22.01 -14.27
C GLU A 49 -21.52 23.00 -15.00
N GLU A 50 -21.11 24.07 -14.32
CA GLU A 50 -20.16 25.04 -14.85
C GLU A 50 -18.76 24.78 -14.28
N PRO A 51 -17.69 24.95 -15.09
CA PRO A 51 -16.32 24.85 -14.60
C PRO A 51 -16.05 25.96 -13.58
N TYR A 52 -16.12 25.61 -12.30
CA TYR A 52 -15.80 26.52 -11.20
C TYR A 52 -14.29 26.50 -10.95
N GLN A 53 -13.65 27.64 -11.25
CA GLN A 53 -12.26 27.92 -10.89
C GLN A 53 -12.16 28.45 -9.46
N PHE A 54 -11.16 27.98 -8.71
CA PHE A 54 -10.94 28.48 -7.35
C PHE A 54 -10.45 29.95 -7.38
N PRO A 55 -11.16 30.87 -6.70
CA PRO A 55 -10.79 32.30 -6.72
C PRO A 55 -9.55 32.60 -5.86
N ASP A 56 -9.28 31.79 -4.83
CA ASP A 56 -8.16 31.97 -3.92
C ASP A 56 -7.48 30.63 -3.58
N ARG A 57 -6.19 30.69 -3.29
CA ARG A 57 -5.40 29.51 -2.92
C ARG A 57 -5.80 28.99 -1.53
N GLN A 58 -6.19 29.86 -0.59
CA GLN A 58 -6.56 29.40 0.76
C GLN A 58 -7.90 28.68 0.74
N SER A 59 -8.87 29.17 -0.04
CA SER A 59 -10.16 28.49 -0.23
C SER A 59 -9.97 27.12 -0.90
N LYS A 60 -9.13 27.03 -1.95
CA LYS A 60 -8.72 25.76 -2.57
C LYS A 60 -8.15 24.78 -1.55
N ILE A 61 -7.15 25.19 -0.77
CA ILE A 61 -6.51 24.29 0.22
C ILE A 61 -7.50 23.85 1.30
N LYS A 62 -8.37 24.75 1.78
CA LYS A 62 -9.37 24.45 2.80
C LYS A 62 -10.39 23.42 2.29
N PHE A 63 -10.85 23.59 1.05
CA PHE A 63 -11.75 22.66 0.38
C PHE A 63 -11.11 21.29 0.14
N LEU A 64 -9.90 21.24 -0.44
CA LEU A 64 -9.19 19.98 -0.69
C LEU A 64 -8.91 19.20 0.60
N LYS A 65 -8.53 19.90 1.69
CA LYS A 65 -8.36 19.27 3.00
C LYS A 65 -9.66 18.68 3.56
N ALA A 66 -10.81 19.30 3.28
CA ALA A 66 -12.11 18.75 3.68
C ALA A 66 -12.44 17.49 2.86
N CYS A 67 -12.19 17.51 1.56
CA CYS A 67 -12.38 16.35 0.68
C CYS A 67 -11.51 15.16 1.11
N MET A 68 -10.22 15.40 1.37
CA MET A 68 -9.30 14.36 1.83
C MET A 68 -9.76 13.69 3.13
N LYS A 69 -10.37 14.46 4.05
CA LYS A 69 -10.93 13.94 5.30
C LYS A 69 -12.22 13.15 5.10
N GLU A 70 -13.06 13.55 4.16
CA GLU A 70 -14.34 12.88 3.91
C GLU A 70 -14.17 11.55 3.17
N PHE A 71 -13.24 11.50 2.21
CA PHE A 71 -12.98 10.29 1.42
C PHE A 71 -11.85 9.42 1.97
N ASP A 72 -11.21 9.84 3.07
CA ASP A 72 -9.99 9.23 3.64
C ASP A 72 -8.92 8.96 2.57
N HIS A 73 -8.83 9.84 1.58
CA HIS A 73 -7.95 9.71 0.43
C HIS A 73 -7.07 10.95 0.30
N THR A 74 -5.76 10.74 0.42
CA THR A 74 -4.77 11.82 0.46
C THR A 74 -4.34 12.21 -0.95
N ILE A 75 -4.52 13.49 -1.28
CA ILE A 75 -4.04 14.07 -2.53
C ILE A 75 -2.52 14.33 -2.43
N PRO A 76 -1.71 13.82 -3.37
CA PRO A 76 -0.28 14.00 -3.36
C PRO A 76 0.15 15.37 -3.93
N SER A 77 1.31 15.85 -3.51
CA SER A 77 1.84 17.16 -3.92
C SER A 77 2.01 17.31 -5.43
N ASN A 78 2.30 16.21 -6.14
CA ASN A 78 2.50 16.24 -7.58
C ASN A 78 1.20 16.51 -8.35
N ILE A 79 0.02 16.21 -7.83
CA ILE A 79 -1.27 16.40 -8.54
C ILE A 79 -1.95 17.73 -8.14
N LEU A 80 -1.54 18.35 -7.04
CA LEU A 80 -2.16 19.59 -6.53
C LEU A 80 -2.22 20.75 -7.54
N HIS A 81 -1.25 20.81 -8.45
CA HIS A 81 -1.18 21.85 -9.47
C HIS A 81 -2.20 21.63 -10.60
N GLU A 82 -2.58 20.39 -10.89
CA GLU A 82 -3.57 20.03 -11.93
C GLU A 82 -5.02 20.29 -11.47
N MET A 83 -5.24 20.41 -10.16
CA MET A 83 -6.57 20.63 -9.56
C MET A 83 -6.99 22.11 -9.58
N GLU A 84 -7.14 22.71 -10.75
CA GLU A 84 -7.57 24.12 -10.89
C GLU A 84 -9.09 24.31 -10.79
N ASP A 85 -9.84 23.29 -11.21
CA ASP A 85 -11.30 23.30 -11.26
C ASP A 85 -11.92 22.28 -10.31
N LEU A 86 -13.20 22.48 -9.97
CA LEU A 86 -14.00 21.47 -9.25
C LEU A 86 -14.14 20.16 -10.05
N ASN A 87 -14.21 20.23 -11.38
CA ASN A 87 -14.28 19.04 -12.22
C ASN A 87 -13.01 18.20 -12.13
N SER A 88 -11.82 18.82 -12.15
CA SER A 88 -10.56 18.10 -11.96
C SER A 88 -10.49 17.40 -10.61
N VAL A 89 -11.02 18.02 -9.55
CA VAL A 89 -11.10 17.39 -8.21
C VAL A 89 -12.08 16.23 -8.22
N LYS A 90 -13.23 16.40 -8.88
CA LYS A 90 -14.25 15.36 -9.03
C LYS A 90 -13.68 14.14 -9.75
N ASP A 91 -13.04 14.35 -10.89
CA ASP A 91 -12.44 13.29 -11.70
C ASP A 91 -11.36 12.53 -10.92
N TYR A 92 -10.55 13.23 -10.12
CA TYR A 92 -9.57 12.61 -9.24
C TYR A 92 -10.21 11.66 -8.21
N PHE A 93 -11.31 12.07 -7.56
CA PHE A 93 -11.99 11.23 -6.57
C PHE A 93 -12.88 10.14 -7.18
N TYR A 94 -13.15 10.20 -8.49
CA TYR A 94 -13.75 9.08 -9.23
C TYR A 94 -12.72 8.04 -9.67
N GLN A 95 -11.46 8.44 -9.84
CA GLN A 95 -10.42 7.53 -10.28
C GLN A 95 -10.08 6.50 -9.20
N GLU A 96 -10.24 5.23 -9.53
CA GLU A 96 -9.80 4.12 -8.69
C GLU A 96 -8.26 4.09 -8.61
N THR A 97 -7.74 3.85 -7.41
CA THR A 97 -6.30 3.65 -7.19
C THR A 97 -6.05 2.21 -6.79
N GLU A 98 -5.28 1.50 -7.61
CA GLU A 98 -4.84 0.14 -7.32
C GLU A 98 -3.93 0.11 -6.09
N PRO A 99 -3.97 -0.98 -5.29
CA PRO A 99 -3.02 -1.18 -4.21
C PRO A 99 -1.58 -1.26 -4.74
N GLU A 100 -0.63 -0.77 -3.96
CA GLU A 100 0.80 -0.81 -4.30
C GLU A 100 1.31 -2.26 -4.46
N ASP A 101 0.81 -3.18 -3.62
CA ASP A 101 1.17 -4.60 -3.70
C ASP A 101 0.17 -5.39 -4.56
N LYS A 102 0.61 -5.68 -5.78
CA LYS A 102 -0.16 -6.48 -6.76
C LYS A 102 -0.40 -7.91 -6.31
N LEU A 103 0.52 -8.52 -5.55
CA LEU A 103 0.33 -9.90 -5.08
C LEU A 103 -0.79 -9.96 -4.05
N ALA A 104 -0.82 -8.99 -3.12
CA ALA A 104 -1.92 -8.85 -2.18
C ALA A 104 -3.25 -8.58 -2.89
N ALA A 105 -3.24 -7.72 -3.92
CA ALA A 105 -4.41 -7.46 -4.76
C ALA A 105 -4.98 -8.73 -5.41
N MET A 106 -4.10 -9.53 -6.04
CA MET A 106 -4.49 -10.77 -6.70
C MET A 106 -5.06 -11.79 -5.72
N VAL A 107 -4.56 -11.83 -4.48
CA VAL A 107 -5.14 -12.68 -3.43
C VAL A 107 -6.56 -12.24 -3.06
N GLU A 108 -6.79 -10.93 -2.89
CA GLU A 108 -8.15 -10.43 -2.65
C GLU A 108 -9.09 -10.71 -3.81
N GLU A 109 -8.63 -10.52 -5.05
CA GLU A 109 -9.42 -10.78 -6.24
C GLU A 109 -9.77 -12.26 -6.37
N ASN A 110 -8.79 -13.15 -6.15
CA ASN A 110 -9.03 -14.58 -6.15
C ASN A 110 -10.01 -14.98 -5.05
N ALA A 111 -9.92 -14.40 -3.85
CA ALA A 111 -10.87 -14.68 -2.78
C ALA A 111 -12.31 -14.28 -3.15
N ARG A 112 -12.48 -13.25 -3.99
CA ARG A 112 -13.81 -12.79 -4.46
C ARG A 112 -14.33 -13.57 -5.67
N LYS A 113 -13.47 -13.91 -6.62
CA LYS A 113 -13.86 -14.44 -7.95
C LYS A 113 -13.51 -15.91 -8.16
N LEU A 114 -12.74 -16.54 -7.26
CA LEU A 114 -12.13 -17.87 -7.43
C LEU A 114 -11.53 -18.05 -8.84
N SER A 115 -10.76 -17.06 -9.28
CA SER A 115 -10.24 -17.01 -10.65
C SER A 115 -8.97 -17.83 -10.85
N LEU A 116 -8.27 -18.23 -9.78
CA LEU A 116 -7.03 -18.96 -9.91
C LEU A 116 -7.28 -20.45 -10.22
N PRO A 117 -6.51 -21.02 -11.16
CA PRO A 117 -6.47 -22.46 -11.37
C PRO A 117 -6.10 -23.22 -10.08
N SER A 118 -6.63 -24.43 -9.92
CA SER A 118 -6.41 -25.27 -8.72
C SER A 118 -4.94 -25.63 -8.48
N ASN A 119 -4.10 -25.56 -9.51
CA ASN A 119 -2.66 -25.82 -9.44
C ASN A 119 -1.81 -24.57 -9.18
N LEU A 120 -2.42 -23.41 -8.95
CA LEU A 120 -1.72 -22.14 -8.73
C LEU A 120 -2.08 -21.56 -7.35
N VAL A 121 -1.06 -21.35 -6.52
CA VAL A 121 -1.18 -20.71 -5.21
C VAL A 121 -0.34 -19.44 -5.20
N ILE A 122 -0.94 -18.32 -4.77
CA ILE A 122 -0.21 -17.06 -4.61
C ILE A 122 0.43 -17.03 -3.23
N GLN A 123 1.71 -16.69 -3.20
CA GLN A 123 2.46 -16.50 -1.98
C GLN A 123 2.81 -15.02 -1.82
N VAL A 124 2.13 -14.35 -0.89
CA VAL A 124 2.35 -12.91 -0.60
C VAL A 124 3.59 -12.72 0.28
N GLU A 125 3.72 -13.55 1.32
CA GLU A 125 4.85 -13.42 2.23
C GLU A 125 6.08 -14.17 1.69
N PRO A 126 7.25 -13.49 1.58
CA PRO A 126 8.45 -14.14 1.12
C PRO A 126 8.91 -15.18 2.14
N ILE A 127 9.11 -16.42 1.68
CA ILE A 127 9.68 -17.48 2.50
C ILE A 127 11.19 -17.43 2.36
N ARG A 128 11.89 -17.30 3.49
CA ARG A 128 13.35 -17.37 3.54
C ARG A 128 13.81 -18.80 3.83
N PHE A 129 14.96 -19.16 3.27
CA PHE A 129 15.63 -20.40 3.65
C PHE A 129 16.08 -20.33 5.13
N ASP A 130 15.62 -21.28 5.93
CA ASP A 130 16.11 -21.54 7.28
C ASP A 130 16.82 -22.90 7.28
N PRO A 131 18.10 -22.98 7.66
CA PRO A 131 18.84 -24.24 7.70
C PRO A 131 18.31 -25.25 8.73
N ASN A 132 17.55 -24.79 9.74
CA ASN A 132 16.94 -25.65 10.74
C ASN A 132 15.59 -26.22 10.26
N ASP A 133 14.87 -25.46 9.44
CA ASP A 133 13.60 -25.89 8.86
C ASP A 133 13.80 -26.61 7.53
N LYS A 134 13.59 -27.92 7.52
CA LYS A 134 13.70 -28.76 6.32
C LYS A 134 12.37 -28.98 5.60
N SER A 135 11.30 -28.28 5.99
CA SER A 135 9.95 -28.47 5.46
C SER A 135 9.87 -28.16 3.95
N LEU A 136 10.39 -27.00 3.54
CA LEU A 136 10.26 -26.51 2.16
C LEU A 136 11.52 -26.70 1.33
N PHE A 137 12.67 -26.30 1.88
CA PHE A 137 13.94 -26.32 1.17
C PHE A 137 14.98 -27.10 1.97
N THR A 138 15.49 -28.19 1.40
CA THR A 138 16.52 -29.01 2.07
C THR A 138 17.94 -28.47 1.87
N LYS A 139 18.18 -27.68 0.81
CA LYS A 139 19.50 -27.17 0.43
C LYS A 139 19.42 -25.70 0.05
N THR A 140 20.42 -24.93 0.46
CA THR A 140 20.61 -23.54 0.03
C THR A 140 21.44 -23.47 -1.26
N ALA A 141 21.12 -22.51 -2.12
CA ALA A 141 21.93 -22.18 -3.29
C ALA A 141 23.29 -21.54 -2.92
N PHE A 142 23.44 -21.04 -1.68
CA PHE A 142 24.63 -20.33 -1.20
C PHE A 142 25.26 -21.03 0.00
N PRO A 143 25.94 -22.18 -0.21
CA PRO A 143 26.60 -22.90 0.87
C PRO A 143 27.73 -22.07 1.49
N GLY A 144 27.86 -22.12 2.81
CA GLY A 144 28.95 -21.45 3.53
C GLY A 144 28.78 -19.93 3.71
N ARG A 145 27.66 -19.35 3.28
CA ARG A 145 27.36 -17.92 3.46
C ARG A 145 26.40 -17.69 4.63
N SER A 146 26.69 -16.66 5.43
CA SER A 146 25.76 -16.15 6.46
C SER A 146 24.59 -15.40 5.81
N THR A 147 23.38 -15.58 6.32
CA THR A 147 22.18 -14.84 5.91
C THR A 147 21.77 -13.90 7.03
N ILE A 148 22.38 -12.73 7.05
CA ILE A 148 22.14 -11.69 8.06
C ILE A 148 21.04 -10.76 7.54
N MET A 149 20.13 -10.35 8.42
CA MET A 149 19.11 -9.36 8.10
C MET A 149 19.53 -8.00 8.67
N SER A 150 19.67 -7.01 7.80
CA SER A 150 20.11 -5.66 8.17
C SER A 150 18.95 -4.74 8.55
N GLY A 151 17.76 -4.96 8.01
CA GLY A 151 16.60 -4.13 8.26
C GLY A 151 15.96 -4.41 9.63
N ILE A 152 15.47 -3.36 10.29
CA ILE A 152 14.93 -3.44 11.66
C ILE A 152 13.61 -4.22 11.71
N GLU A 153 12.77 -4.07 10.70
CA GLU A 153 11.48 -4.78 10.64
C GLU A 153 11.68 -6.23 10.22
N GLU A 154 12.52 -6.43 9.21
CA GLU A 154 12.81 -7.74 8.65
C GLU A 154 13.59 -8.60 9.64
N SER A 155 14.48 -8.02 10.46
CA SER A 155 15.22 -8.76 11.49
C SER A 155 14.33 -9.26 12.63
N LYS A 156 13.19 -8.59 12.89
CA LYS A 156 12.17 -9.08 13.83
C LYS A 156 11.35 -10.23 13.24
N LYS A 157 11.01 -10.14 11.95
CA LYS A 157 10.19 -11.14 11.26
C LYS A 157 10.99 -12.40 10.88
N TYR A 158 12.25 -12.22 10.46
CA TYR A 158 13.09 -13.28 9.94
C TYR A 158 14.40 -13.36 10.73
N PRO A 159 14.67 -14.50 11.41
CA PRO A 159 15.92 -14.65 12.15
C PRO A 159 17.11 -14.62 11.21
N SER A 160 18.19 -14.00 11.69
CA SER A 160 19.49 -14.05 11.00
C SER A 160 20.19 -15.36 11.30
N TYR A 161 20.86 -15.93 10.30
CA TYR A 161 21.65 -17.14 10.46
C TYR A 161 23.12 -16.88 10.08
N LYS A 162 24.05 -17.22 10.97
CA LYS A 162 25.48 -17.12 10.73
C LYS A 162 26.04 -18.49 10.37
N ALA A 163 26.72 -18.59 9.22
CA ALA A 163 27.33 -19.85 8.80
C ALA A 163 28.58 -20.17 9.64
N SER A 164 28.78 -21.47 9.92
CA SER A 164 29.96 -21.96 10.65
C SER A 164 31.24 -21.63 9.88
N LYS A 165 32.29 -21.18 10.60
CA LYS A 165 33.58 -20.77 10.01
C LYS A 165 34.18 -21.85 9.09
N ASP A 166 34.08 -23.11 9.49
CA ASP A 166 34.65 -24.25 8.75
C ASP A 166 34.01 -24.51 7.39
N ARG A 167 32.78 -24.02 7.18
CA ARG A 167 32.05 -24.17 5.92
C ARG A 167 32.18 -22.93 5.02
N ARG A 168 32.91 -21.89 5.44
CA ARG A 168 33.01 -20.63 4.70
C ARG A 168 34.02 -20.76 3.57
N LEU A 169 33.58 -20.43 2.36
CA LEU A 169 34.46 -20.32 1.20
C LEU A 169 35.18 -18.96 1.14
N ARG A 170 34.60 -17.91 1.75
CA ARG A 170 35.13 -16.53 1.82
C ARG A 170 34.72 -15.86 3.12
N ILE A 171 35.55 -14.94 3.63
CA ILE A 171 35.23 -14.07 4.78
C ILE A 171 34.65 -12.77 4.22
N ASN A 172 33.40 -12.44 4.57
CA ASN A 172 32.79 -11.17 4.18
C ASN A 172 32.88 -10.14 5.32
N ALA A 173 32.79 -8.85 5.01
CA ALA A 173 32.84 -7.78 6.02
C ALA A 173 31.73 -7.91 7.09
N GLU A 174 30.56 -8.40 6.65
CA GLU A 174 29.38 -8.71 7.47
C GLU A 174 29.61 -9.84 8.50
N ASP A 175 30.70 -10.60 8.39
CA ASP A 175 31.04 -11.68 9.33
C ASP A 175 31.96 -11.25 10.49
N ASN A 176 32.52 -10.03 10.44
CA ASN A 176 33.44 -9.49 11.45
C ASN A 176 32.73 -8.66 12.54
N VAL A 177 31.39 -8.63 12.51
CA VAL A 177 30.52 -7.95 13.48
C VAL A 177 29.88 -8.95 14.43
#